data_AF-A0A8K0Y293-F1
#
_entry.id   AF-A0A8K0Y293-F1
#
_cell.length_a   1.000
_cell.length_b   1.000
_cell.length_c   1.000
_cell.angle_alpha   90.00
_cell.angle_beta   90.00
_cell.angle_gamma   90.00
#
_symmetry.space_group_name_H-M   'P 1'
#
loop_
_entity.id
_entity.type
_entity.pdbx_description
1 polymer ?
#
loop_
_entity_poly.entity_id
_entity_poly.type
_entity_poly.pdbx_seq_one_letter_code
_entity_poly.pdbx_strand_id
1 'polypeptide(L)'
;MTIQKRGQTFYLRKRVPQRYNRVEDRDMIFLSLHTDSESVASIKATKIWADMIEACEAKMPKPSSAWRPPAIWPRSAASASSPPIRSPACPVDEIVERVEKSLKPSGRVDRLEAEALLGGAKPPRLTVSRALERYWTVAKVKTLGKTEDQIRRWENPRKKAVANFIEVIGDISLDEITTRDLFKLREWWVEKMGDDGLSANSANKDFVHLTSILRDVCRSKEI
;
A
#
# COMPACT_ATOMS: atom_id res chain seq x y z
N MET A 1 -18.86 -16.82 21.67
CA MET A 1 -18.82 -16.47 20.23
C MET A 1 -20.27 -16.22 19.81
N THR A 2 -20.66 -14.97 19.53
CA THR A 2 -22.09 -14.59 19.60
C THR A 2 -22.77 -14.70 18.22
N ILE A 3 -22.84 -15.92 17.69
CA ILE A 3 -23.78 -16.26 16.62
C ILE A 3 -25.14 -16.57 17.25
N GLN A 4 -26.21 -16.05 16.66
CA GLN A 4 -27.59 -16.25 17.14
C GLN A 4 -28.42 -16.90 16.05
N LYS A 5 -29.11 -18.00 16.38
CA LYS A 5 -30.07 -18.63 15.47
C LYS A 5 -31.41 -17.90 15.58
N ARG A 6 -31.96 -17.46 14.44
CA ARG A 6 -33.35 -16.99 14.33
C ARG A 6 -34.03 -17.76 13.20
N GLY A 7 -35.06 -18.53 13.53
CA GLY A 7 -35.66 -19.47 12.59
C GLY A 7 -34.63 -20.50 12.13
N GLN A 8 -34.45 -20.61 10.81
CA GLN A 8 -33.46 -21.51 10.21
C GLN A 8 -32.11 -20.83 9.91
N THR A 9 -31.94 -19.53 10.15
CA THR A 9 -30.71 -18.83 9.74
C THR A 9 -29.91 -18.34 10.95
N PHE A 10 -28.59 -18.49 10.87
CA PHE A 10 -27.65 -17.93 11.83
C PHE A 10 -27.30 -16.48 11.51
N TYR A 11 -27.18 -15.67 12.55
CA TYR A 11 -26.82 -14.25 12.48
C TYR A 11 -25.58 -13.99 13.33
N LEU A 12 -24.66 -13.17 12.83
CA LEU A 12 -23.57 -12.58 13.60
C LEU A 12 -24.12 -11.38 14.38
N ARG A 13 -24.05 -11.42 15.71
CA ARG A 13 -24.38 -10.26 16.56
C ARG A 13 -23.17 -9.88 17.41
N LYS A 14 -22.49 -8.80 17.07
CA LYS A 14 -21.28 -8.38 17.80
C LYS A 14 -21.13 -6.87 17.87
N ARG A 15 -20.69 -6.38 19.04
CA ARG A 15 -20.44 -4.95 19.28
C ARG A 15 -19.16 -4.52 18.58
N VAL A 16 -19.19 -3.35 17.93
CA VAL A 16 -18.00 -2.73 17.35
C VAL A 16 -17.07 -2.28 18.48
N PRO A 17 -15.76 -2.59 18.44
CA PRO A 17 -14.82 -2.10 19.45
C PRO A 17 -14.77 -0.57 19.48
N GLN A 18 -14.80 0.01 20.69
CA GLN A 18 -14.84 1.48 20.89
C GLN A 18 -13.74 2.26 20.15
N ARG A 19 -12.56 1.65 19.94
CA ARG A 19 -11.45 2.25 19.19
C ARG A 19 -11.82 2.63 17.76
N TYR A 20 -12.83 1.99 17.17
CA TYR A 20 -13.28 2.24 15.80
C TYR A 20 -14.50 3.15 15.70
N ASN A 21 -15.03 3.68 16.80
CA ASN A 21 -16.20 4.59 16.77
C ASN A 21 -15.98 5.86 15.94
N ARG A 22 -14.72 6.23 15.67
CA ARG A 22 -14.37 7.35 14.80
C ARG A 22 -14.56 7.06 13.32
N VAL A 23 -14.61 5.78 12.94
CA VAL A 23 -14.62 5.29 11.56
C VAL A 23 -15.94 4.59 11.24
N GLU A 24 -16.41 3.76 12.16
CA GLU A 24 -17.64 2.98 12.04
C GLU A 24 -18.70 3.57 12.97
N ASP A 25 -19.78 4.07 12.38
CA ASP A 25 -20.86 4.75 13.10
C ASP A 25 -21.78 3.75 13.86
N ARG A 26 -21.70 2.46 13.52
CA ARG A 26 -22.55 1.41 14.09
C ARG A 26 -22.00 0.93 15.43
N ASP A 27 -22.80 0.99 16.49
CA ASP A 27 -22.43 0.41 17.80
C ASP A 27 -22.46 -1.12 17.81
N MET A 28 -23.40 -1.72 17.07
CA MET A 28 -23.59 -3.17 17.01
C MET A 28 -23.82 -3.62 15.57
N ILE A 29 -23.10 -4.68 15.18
CA ILE A 29 -23.30 -5.35 13.90
C ILE A 29 -24.27 -6.51 14.12
N PHE A 30 -25.34 -6.51 13.32
CA PHE A 30 -26.28 -7.61 13.20
C PHE A 30 -26.36 -8.01 11.73
N LEU A 31 -25.76 -9.16 11.37
CA LEU A 31 -25.63 -9.59 9.97
C LEU A 31 -26.07 -11.06 9.82
N SER A 32 -26.90 -11.34 8.83
CA SER A 32 -27.25 -12.72 8.45
C SER A 32 -26.03 -13.45 7.88
N LEU A 33 -25.82 -14.70 8.29
CA LEU A 33 -24.77 -15.58 7.76
C LEU A 33 -25.29 -16.48 6.63
N HIS A 34 -26.60 -16.41 6.33
CA HIS A 34 -27.27 -17.17 5.28
C HIS A 34 -26.91 -18.66 5.31
N THR A 35 -26.95 -19.25 6.50
CA THR A 35 -26.72 -20.67 6.71
C THR A 35 -27.48 -21.13 7.94
N ASP A 36 -27.89 -22.39 7.90
CA ASP A 36 -28.62 -23.16 8.93
C ASP A 36 -27.71 -24.12 9.69
N SER A 37 -26.45 -24.27 9.25
CA SER A 37 -25.41 -25.07 9.88
C SER A 37 -24.52 -24.21 10.80
N GLU A 38 -24.39 -24.64 12.05
CA GLU A 38 -23.64 -23.92 13.08
C GLU A 38 -22.12 -23.88 12.79
N SER A 39 -21.58 -24.98 12.26
CA SER A 39 -20.14 -25.07 11.93
C SER A 39 -19.77 -24.11 10.80
N VAL A 40 -20.57 -24.08 9.74
CA VAL A 40 -20.42 -23.14 8.62
C VAL A 40 -20.64 -21.70 9.08
N ALA A 41 -21.63 -21.46 9.95
CA ALA A 41 -21.88 -20.15 10.53
C ALA A 41 -20.68 -19.63 11.33
N SER A 42 -20.06 -20.48 12.16
CA SER A 42 -18.89 -20.12 12.97
C SER A 42 -17.69 -19.71 12.12
N ILE A 43 -17.40 -20.46 11.06
CA ILE A 43 -16.32 -20.15 10.12
C ILE A 43 -16.61 -18.83 9.38
N LYS A 44 -17.82 -18.67 8.81
CA LYS A 44 -18.23 -17.45 8.13
C LYS A 44 -18.19 -16.23 9.05
N ALA A 45 -18.71 -16.36 10.27
CA ALA A 45 -18.73 -15.29 11.26
C ALA A 45 -17.31 -14.82 11.62
N THR A 46 -16.37 -15.77 11.77
CA THR A 46 -14.96 -15.46 12.05
C THR A 46 -14.34 -14.66 10.92
N LYS A 47 -14.53 -15.13 9.67
CA LYS A 47 -14.00 -14.45 8.48
C LYS A 47 -14.59 -13.05 8.31
N ILE A 48 -15.92 -12.93 8.33
CA ILE A 48 -16.62 -11.65 8.19
C ILE A 48 -16.18 -10.65 9.25
N TRP A 49 -16.00 -11.11 10.49
CA TRP A 49 -15.55 -10.26 11.58
C TRP A 49 -14.09 -9.82 11.41
N ALA A 50 -13.20 -10.73 11.00
CA ALA A 50 -11.80 -10.39 10.72
C ALA A 50 -11.69 -9.34 9.61
N ASP A 51 -12.38 -9.56 8.49
CA ASP A 51 -12.43 -8.65 7.36
C ASP A 51 -13.02 -7.27 7.76
N MET A 52 -13.94 -7.23 8.73
CA MET A 52 -14.53 -5.98 9.23
C MET A 52 -13.54 -5.20 10.09
N ILE A 53 -12.83 -5.89 11.00
CA ILE A 53 -11.78 -5.29 11.83
C ILE A 53 -10.69 -4.70 10.95
N GLU A 54 -10.24 -5.44 9.94
CA GLU A 54 -9.22 -4.98 9.00
C GLU A 54 -9.67 -3.74 8.22
N ALA A 55 -10.92 -3.70 7.74
CA ALA A 55 -11.48 -2.52 7.09
C ALA A 55 -11.53 -1.30 8.03
N CYS A 56 -11.87 -1.50 9.31
CA CYS A 56 -11.88 -0.43 10.30
C CYS A 56 -10.45 0.08 10.60
N GLU A 57 -9.46 -0.82 10.69
CA GLU A 57 -8.05 -0.46 10.88
C GLU A 57 -7.49 0.32 9.70
N ALA A 58 -7.89 -0.03 8.47
CA ALA A 58 -7.45 0.66 7.26
C ALA A 58 -7.88 2.15 7.22
N LYS A 59 -9.04 2.46 7.79
CA LYS A 59 -9.65 3.80 7.79
C LYS A 59 -9.25 4.66 9.00
N MET A 60 -8.56 4.09 10.00
CA MET A 60 -8.09 4.85 11.16
C MET A 60 -6.92 5.79 10.78
N PRO A 61 -6.91 7.05 11.25
CA PRO A 61 -5.76 7.95 11.07
C PRO A 61 -4.54 7.38 11.81
N LYS A 62 -3.40 7.30 11.13
CA LYS A 62 -2.22 6.57 11.62
C LYS A 62 -1.23 7.50 12.34
N PRO A 63 -0.66 7.08 13.49
CA PRO A 63 0.51 7.74 14.06
C PRO A 63 1.70 7.59 13.09
N SER A 64 2.54 8.62 12.97
CA SER A 64 3.57 8.77 11.93
C SER A 64 4.64 7.67 11.88
N SER A 65 4.71 6.77 12.86
CA SER A 65 5.81 5.82 13.07
C SER A 65 5.47 4.34 12.85
N ALA A 66 4.22 3.97 12.54
CA ALA A 66 3.84 2.57 12.37
C ALA A 66 3.78 2.12 10.90
N TRP A 67 4.84 1.43 10.46
CA TRP A 67 4.94 0.75 9.17
C TRP A 67 3.89 -0.37 9.03
N ARG A 68 3.17 -0.38 7.90
CA ARG A 68 2.39 -1.52 7.37
C ARG A 68 2.42 -1.40 5.83
N PRO A 69 2.42 -2.49 5.06
CA PRO A 69 2.28 -2.44 3.60
C PRO A 69 1.14 -1.50 3.17
N PRO A 70 1.27 -0.82 2.02
CA PRO A 70 0.25 0.10 1.57
C PRO A 70 -1.04 -0.68 1.41
N ALA A 71 -2.11 -0.12 1.98
CA ALA A 71 -3.51 -0.52 1.88
C ALA A 71 -3.76 -1.86 1.16
N ILE A 72 -4.31 -2.82 1.90
CA ILE A 72 -5.27 -3.72 1.31
C ILE A 72 -6.33 -2.80 0.68
N TRP A 73 -6.26 -2.75 -0.65
CA TRP A 73 -7.33 -2.47 -1.59
C TRP A 73 -8.67 -2.61 -0.84
N PRO A 74 -9.50 -1.56 -0.72
CA PRO A 74 -10.68 -1.59 0.14
C PRO A 74 -11.54 -2.82 -0.15
N ARG A 75 -12.37 -3.25 0.80
CA ARG A 75 -13.14 -4.52 0.70
C ARG A 75 -13.86 -4.68 -0.65
N SER A 76 -14.32 -3.57 -1.21
CA SER A 76 -14.96 -3.44 -2.52
C SER A 76 -14.04 -3.77 -3.69
N ALA A 77 -12.79 -3.44 -3.53
CA ALA A 77 -11.73 -3.60 -4.46
C ALA A 77 -11.30 -5.10 -4.44
N ALA A 78 -11.15 -5.75 -3.28
CA ALA A 78 -10.86 -7.20 -3.22
C ALA A 78 -12.01 -8.06 -3.78
N SER A 79 -13.23 -7.51 -3.84
CA SER A 79 -14.39 -8.10 -4.52
C SER A 79 -14.59 -7.64 -5.97
N ALA A 80 -13.82 -6.65 -6.43
CA ALA A 80 -13.93 -6.14 -7.78
C ALA A 80 -13.00 -6.96 -8.67
N SER A 81 -13.58 -7.98 -9.30
CA SER A 81 -13.06 -8.57 -10.54
C SER A 81 -12.97 -7.55 -11.70
N SER A 82 -13.30 -6.28 -11.46
CA SER A 82 -13.41 -5.24 -12.47
C SER A 82 -12.39 -4.13 -12.24
N PRO A 83 -11.65 -3.71 -13.27
CA PRO A 83 -10.73 -2.59 -13.17
C PRO A 83 -11.45 -1.30 -12.71
N PRO A 84 -10.70 -0.31 -12.18
CA PRO A 84 -11.24 1.03 -11.91
C PRO A 84 -11.96 1.56 -13.15
N ILE A 85 -12.93 2.45 -12.98
CA ILE A 85 -13.62 3.15 -14.09
C ILE A 85 -12.58 4.01 -14.82
N ARG A 86 -11.82 3.35 -15.70
CA ARG A 86 -10.86 3.94 -16.64
C ARG A 86 -11.27 3.65 -18.06
N SER A 87 -12.28 2.79 -18.26
CA SER A 87 -12.82 2.49 -19.57
C SER A 87 -14.08 3.32 -19.82
N PRO A 88 -14.15 4.09 -20.91
CA PRO A 88 -15.36 4.81 -21.32
C PRO A 88 -16.52 3.87 -21.69
N ALA A 89 -16.32 2.55 -21.68
CA ALA A 89 -17.31 1.53 -22.01
C ALA A 89 -18.04 0.92 -20.78
N CYS A 90 -17.90 1.49 -19.58
CA CYS A 90 -18.57 0.94 -18.39
C CYS A 90 -20.10 1.14 -18.49
N PRO A 91 -20.94 0.09 -18.38
CA PRO A 91 -22.38 0.24 -18.33
C PRO A 91 -22.82 1.13 -17.16
N VAL A 92 -23.85 1.94 -17.36
CA VAL A 92 -24.36 2.90 -16.36
C VAL A 92 -24.76 2.19 -15.07
N ASP A 93 -25.35 0.99 -15.16
CA ASP A 93 -25.77 0.21 -14.00
C ASP A 93 -24.60 -0.18 -13.08
N GLU A 94 -23.43 -0.49 -13.65
CA GLU A 94 -22.22 -0.77 -12.86
C GLU A 94 -21.71 0.48 -12.14
N ILE A 95 -21.88 1.66 -12.74
CA ILE A 95 -21.49 2.93 -12.12
C ILE A 95 -22.40 3.21 -10.92
N VAL A 96 -23.71 3.00 -11.08
CA VAL A 96 -24.70 3.17 -10.01
C VAL A 96 -24.41 2.23 -8.85
N GLU A 97 -24.17 0.93 -9.12
CA GLU A 97 -23.86 -0.06 -8.07
C GLU A 97 -22.59 0.32 -7.28
N ARG A 98 -21.56 0.86 -7.95
CA ARG A 98 -20.34 1.33 -7.30
C ARG A 98 -20.55 2.59 -6.46
N VAL A 99 -21.40 3.52 -6.93
CA VAL A 99 -21.79 4.70 -6.15
C VAL A 99 -22.54 4.28 -4.89
N GLU A 100 -23.49 3.36 -4.98
CA GLU A 100 -24.23 2.84 -3.83
C GLU A 100 -23.31 2.17 -2.80
N LYS A 101 -22.32 1.40 -3.26
CA LYS A 101 -21.30 0.77 -2.40
C LYS A 101 -20.38 1.79 -1.72
N SER A 102 -20.26 3.00 -2.25
CA SER A 102 -19.47 4.08 -1.64
C SER A 102 -20.23 4.84 -0.55
N LEU A 103 -21.52 4.56 -0.33
CA LEU A 103 -22.34 5.22 0.68
C LEU A 103 -22.22 4.51 2.03
N LYS A 104 -22.08 5.31 3.09
CA LYS A 104 -22.25 4.87 4.47
C LYS A 104 -23.73 4.57 4.75
N PRO A 105 -24.04 3.81 5.82
CA PRO A 105 -25.43 3.56 6.25
C PRO A 105 -26.19 4.85 6.58
N SER A 106 -25.48 5.94 6.87
CA SER A 106 -26.02 7.28 7.08
C SER A 106 -26.37 8.04 5.79
N GLY A 107 -26.17 7.45 4.62
CA GLY A 107 -26.37 8.09 3.31
C GLY A 107 -25.24 9.06 2.90
N ARG A 108 -24.20 9.22 3.74
CA ARG A 108 -23.02 10.04 3.41
C ARG A 108 -22.02 9.25 2.58
N VAL A 109 -21.33 9.93 1.67
CA VAL A 109 -20.26 9.31 0.87
C VAL A 109 -19.06 8.98 1.78
N ASP A 110 -18.63 7.72 1.76
CA ASP A 110 -17.32 7.32 2.28
C ASP A 110 -16.27 7.66 1.21
N ARG A 111 -15.58 8.78 1.41
CA ARG A 111 -14.63 9.33 0.44
C ARG A 111 -13.53 8.34 0.06
N LEU A 112 -13.09 7.49 0.98
CA LEU A 112 -12.05 6.48 0.72
C LEU A 112 -12.57 5.34 -0.14
N GLU A 113 -13.79 4.85 0.12
CA GLU A 113 -14.44 3.83 -0.72
C GLU A 113 -14.78 4.40 -2.11
N ALA A 114 -15.27 5.64 -2.17
CA ALA A 114 -15.59 6.32 -3.42
C ALA A 114 -14.35 6.48 -4.32
N GLU A 115 -13.23 6.92 -3.74
CA GLU A 115 -11.96 7.02 -4.48
C GLU A 115 -11.55 5.66 -5.05
N ALA A 116 -11.63 4.58 -4.29
CA ALA A 116 -11.22 3.27 -4.77
C ALA A 116 -12.18 2.66 -5.81
N LEU A 117 -13.49 2.77 -5.59
CA LEU A 117 -14.52 2.19 -6.45
C LEU A 117 -14.69 2.94 -7.78
N LEU A 118 -14.58 4.27 -7.74
CA LEU A 118 -14.80 5.14 -8.90
C LEU A 118 -13.51 5.45 -9.66
N GLY A 119 -12.37 4.88 -9.25
CA GLY A 119 -11.09 5.07 -9.93
C GLY A 119 -10.38 6.39 -9.62
N GLY A 120 -10.80 7.09 -8.56
CA GLY A 120 -10.12 8.29 -8.03
C GLY A 120 -8.91 7.98 -7.14
N ALA A 121 -8.76 6.72 -6.69
CA ALA A 121 -7.64 6.29 -5.89
C ALA A 121 -6.36 6.35 -6.72
N LYS A 122 -5.42 7.20 -6.29
CA LYS A 122 -4.09 7.24 -6.88
C LYS A 122 -3.45 5.86 -6.69
N PRO A 123 -2.82 5.28 -7.73
CA PRO A 123 -2.14 3.99 -7.61
C PRO A 123 -1.14 4.04 -6.44
N PRO A 124 -0.87 2.90 -5.77
CA PRO A 124 0.05 2.86 -4.65
C PRO A 124 1.40 3.42 -5.11
N ARG A 125 1.74 4.60 -4.58
CA ARG A 125 2.97 5.31 -4.95
C ARG A 125 4.17 4.51 -4.49
N LEU A 126 5.05 4.17 -5.42
CA LEU A 126 6.29 3.48 -5.12
C LEU A 126 7.29 4.50 -4.59
N THR A 127 7.72 4.35 -3.33
CA THR A 127 8.74 5.21 -2.72
C THR A 127 10.15 4.78 -3.10
N VAL A 128 11.16 5.63 -2.89
CA VAL A 128 12.56 5.29 -3.18
C VAL A 128 13.05 4.12 -2.33
N SER A 129 12.66 4.05 -1.05
CA SER A 129 12.95 2.92 -0.17
C SER A 129 12.36 1.61 -0.72
N ARG A 130 11.10 1.64 -1.17
CA ARG A 130 10.43 0.48 -1.76
C ARG A 130 10.96 0.11 -3.14
N ALA A 131 11.43 1.08 -3.91
CA ALA A 131 12.11 0.82 -5.17
C ALA A 131 13.38 -0.02 -4.92
N LEU A 132 14.13 0.25 -3.85
CA LEU A 132 15.27 -0.57 -3.46
C LEU A 132 14.87 -2.01 -3.09
N GLU A 133 13.79 -2.19 -2.34
CA GLU A 133 13.29 -3.53 -1.99
C GLU A 133 12.91 -4.33 -3.25
N ARG A 134 12.16 -3.70 -4.17
CA ARG A 134 11.77 -4.32 -5.45
C ARG A 134 12.97 -4.61 -6.35
N TYR A 135 13.98 -3.75 -6.31
CA TYR A 135 15.19 -3.90 -7.12
C TYR A 135 15.90 -5.23 -6.87
N TRP A 136 15.88 -5.77 -5.64
CA TRP A 136 16.50 -7.06 -5.35
C TRP A 136 15.84 -8.21 -6.11
N THR A 137 14.52 -8.16 -6.27
CA THR A 137 13.77 -9.13 -7.08
C THR A 137 14.10 -8.99 -8.57
N VAL A 138 14.11 -7.76 -9.08
CA VAL A 138 14.41 -7.46 -10.49
C VAL A 138 15.85 -7.83 -10.84
N ALA A 139 16.79 -7.56 -9.94
CA ALA A 139 18.21 -7.79 -10.13
C ALA A 139 18.67 -9.19 -9.71
N LYS A 140 17.76 -10.11 -9.35
CA LYS A 140 18.10 -11.47 -8.91
C LYS A 140 18.98 -12.22 -9.91
N VAL A 141 18.76 -12.00 -11.21
CA VAL A 141 19.61 -12.58 -12.28
C VAL A 141 21.09 -12.13 -12.14
N LYS A 142 21.33 -10.92 -11.63
CA LYS A 142 22.68 -10.36 -11.43
C LYS A 142 23.40 -10.94 -10.20
N THR A 143 22.70 -11.67 -9.33
CA THR A 143 23.27 -12.29 -8.11
C THR A 143 23.34 -13.82 -8.18
N LEU A 144 22.83 -14.45 -9.25
CA LEU A 144 22.96 -15.90 -9.46
C LEU A 144 24.43 -16.32 -9.51
N GLY A 145 24.76 -17.38 -8.77
CA GLY A 145 26.11 -17.97 -8.74
C GLY A 145 27.17 -17.18 -7.96
N LYS A 146 26.79 -16.11 -7.25
CA LYS A 146 27.70 -15.34 -6.39
C LYS A 146 27.74 -15.90 -4.98
N THR A 147 28.89 -15.75 -4.32
CA THR A 147 29.00 -16.01 -2.87
C THR A 147 28.35 -14.91 -2.05
N GLU A 148 27.98 -15.21 -0.81
CA GLU A 148 27.34 -14.27 0.11
C GLU A 148 28.13 -12.96 0.26
N ASP A 149 29.46 -13.06 0.35
CA ASP A 149 30.33 -11.90 0.48
C ASP A 149 30.38 -11.04 -0.80
N GLN A 150 30.25 -11.66 -1.97
CA GLN A 150 30.13 -10.93 -3.25
C GLN A 150 28.78 -10.24 -3.36
N ILE A 151 27.70 -10.86 -2.88
CA ILE A 151 26.37 -10.25 -2.82
C ILE A 151 26.40 -9.05 -1.88
N ARG A 152 26.93 -9.21 -0.65
CA ARG A 152 27.06 -8.12 0.33
C ARG A 152 27.83 -6.92 -0.22
N ARG A 153 28.99 -7.15 -0.85
CA ARG A 153 29.79 -6.07 -1.48
C ARG A 153 29.07 -5.39 -2.65
N TRP A 154 28.18 -6.11 -3.33
CA TRP A 154 27.38 -5.58 -4.43
C TRP A 154 26.15 -4.80 -3.95
N GLU A 155 25.54 -5.20 -2.84
CA GLU A 155 24.38 -4.53 -2.24
C GLU A 155 24.75 -3.24 -1.50
N ASN A 156 25.86 -3.24 -0.75
CA ASN A 156 26.23 -2.12 0.12
C ASN A 156 26.31 -0.76 -0.60
N PRO A 157 26.94 -0.64 -1.79
CA PRO A 157 26.98 0.63 -2.53
C PRO A 157 25.59 1.14 -2.94
N ARG A 158 24.65 0.23 -3.23
CA ARG A 158 23.26 0.57 -3.61
C ARG A 158 22.43 0.99 -2.40
N LYS A 159 22.58 0.28 -1.29
CA LYS A 159 21.97 0.66 -0.01
C LYS A 159 22.46 2.05 0.43
N LYS A 160 23.77 2.30 0.31
CA LYS A 160 24.37 3.60 0.60
C LYS A 160 23.79 4.72 -0.29
N ALA A 161 23.75 4.52 -1.60
CA ALA A 161 23.24 5.52 -2.55
C ALA A 161 21.78 5.92 -2.25
N VAL A 162 20.93 4.94 -1.91
CA VAL A 162 19.54 5.20 -1.52
C VAL A 162 19.44 5.87 -0.15
N ALA A 163 20.23 5.44 0.83
CA ALA A 163 20.26 6.07 2.15
C ALA A 163 20.64 7.56 2.06
N ASN A 164 21.68 7.89 1.29
CA ASN A 164 22.10 9.27 1.05
C ASN A 164 21.01 10.10 0.35
N PHE A 165 20.29 9.52 -0.62
CA PHE A 165 19.15 10.20 -1.24
C PHE A 165 18.05 10.52 -0.21
N ILE A 166 17.68 9.53 0.61
CA ILE A 166 16.63 9.68 1.63
C ILE A 166 17.03 10.69 2.71
N GLU A 167 18.31 10.74 3.07
CA GLU A 167 18.83 11.72 4.04
C GLU A 167 18.67 13.16 3.54
N VAL A 168 18.94 13.41 2.26
CA VAL A 168 18.93 14.77 1.69
C VAL A 168 17.51 15.22 1.27
N ILE A 169 16.73 14.32 0.68
CA ILE A 169 15.45 14.66 0.01
C ILE A 169 14.25 14.10 0.77
N GLY A 170 14.43 12.98 1.49
CA GLY A 170 13.36 12.21 2.10
C GLY A 170 12.92 11.02 1.24
N ASP A 171 12.11 10.14 1.85
CA ASP A 171 11.55 8.97 1.18
C ASP A 171 10.28 9.33 0.38
N ILE A 172 10.48 10.05 -0.73
CA ILE A 172 9.42 10.49 -1.64
C ILE A 172 9.04 9.40 -2.65
N SER A 173 7.91 9.57 -3.34
CA SER A 173 7.52 8.67 -4.40
C SER A 173 8.28 8.89 -5.71
N LEU A 174 8.43 7.85 -6.51
CA LEU A 174 9.17 7.92 -7.78
C LEU A 174 8.57 8.94 -8.76
N ASP A 175 7.24 9.17 -8.71
CA ASP A 175 6.53 10.17 -9.52
C ASP A 175 6.72 11.60 -9.01
N GLU A 176 7.19 11.78 -7.78
CA GLU A 176 7.46 13.08 -7.18
C GLU A 176 8.92 13.54 -7.34
N ILE A 177 9.82 12.65 -7.79
CA ILE A 177 11.22 13.00 -8.01
C ILE A 177 11.33 14.04 -9.12
N THR A 178 11.81 15.23 -8.78
CA THR A 178 12.04 16.31 -9.74
C THR A 178 13.54 16.51 -10.00
N THR A 179 13.84 17.24 -11.08
CA THR A 179 15.23 17.66 -11.36
C THR A 179 15.82 18.50 -10.24
N ARG A 180 14.99 19.28 -9.51
CA ARG A 180 15.44 20.10 -8.37
C ARG A 180 15.98 19.24 -7.22
N ASP A 181 15.37 18.08 -6.99
CA ASP A 181 15.82 17.16 -5.95
C ASP A 181 17.19 16.57 -6.30
N LEU A 182 17.42 16.23 -7.56
CA LEU A 182 18.73 15.79 -8.04
C LEU A 182 19.81 16.87 -7.93
N PHE A 183 19.45 18.15 -8.13
CA PHE A 183 20.36 19.27 -7.89
C PHE A 183 20.73 19.41 -6.42
N LYS A 184 19.75 19.31 -5.50
CA LYS A 184 20.01 19.31 -4.05
C LYS A 184 20.96 18.19 -3.63
N LEU A 185 20.74 16.98 -4.15
CA LEU A 185 21.64 15.85 -3.88
C LEU A 185 23.06 16.12 -4.40
N ARG A 186 23.18 16.77 -5.56
CA ARG A 186 24.49 17.15 -6.12
C ARG A 186 25.19 18.21 -5.27
N GLU A 187 24.46 19.22 -4.80
CA GLU A 187 24.99 20.26 -3.91
C GLU A 187 25.48 19.66 -2.59
N TRP A 188 24.68 18.80 -1.96
CA TRP A 188 25.09 18.05 -0.77
C TRP A 188 26.37 17.24 -0.98
N TRP A 189 26.51 16.58 -2.15
CA TRP A 189 27.74 15.89 -2.49
C TRP A 189 28.94 16.83 -2.64
N VAL A 190 28.75 18.04 -3.18
CA VAL A 190 29.82 19.04 -3.30
C VAL A 190 30.31 19.49 -1.93
N GLU A 191 29.40 19.75 -1.00
CA GLU A 191 29.74 20.10 0.39
C GLU A 191 30.49 18.96 1.07
N LYS A 192 29.97 17.72 0.97
CA LYS A 192 30.62 16.53 1.53
C LYS A 192 32.01 16.25 0.97
N MET A 193 32.29 16.61 -0.28
CA MET A 193 33.64 16.51 -0.85
C MET A 193 34.61 17.53 -0.24
N GLY A 194 34.11 18.70 0.19
CA GLY A 194 34.89 19.71 0.89
C GLY A 194 35.26 19.30 2.32
N ASP A 195 34.31 18.68 3.04
CA ASP A 195 34.46 18.41 4.47
C ASP A 195 35.08 17.03 4.79
N ASP A 196 34.69 15.97 4.07
CA ASP A 196 35.03 14.59 4.42
C ASP A 196 36.18 13.99 3.58
N GLY A 197 36.81 14.78 2.70
CA GLY A 197 37.83 14.27 1.77
C GLY A 197 37.32 13.20 0.79
N LEU A 198 36.00 13.15 0.59
CA LEU A 198 35.36 12.20 -0.32
C LEU A 198 35.69 12.55 -1.77
N SER A 199 35.99 11.54 -2.58
CA SER A 199 36.32 11.76 -4.00
C SER A 199 35.07 11.97 -4.85
N ALA A 200 35.19 12.74 -5.93
CA ALA A 200 34.16 12.86 -6.98
C ALA A 200 33.73 11.50 -7.56
N ASN A 201 34.63 10.51 -7.53
CA ASN A 201 34.32 9.14 -7.93
C ASN A 201 33.26 8.48 -7.02
N SER A 202 33.26 8.81 -5.72
CA SER A 202 32.25 8.32 -4.77
C SER A 202 30.87 8.88 -5.09
N ALA A 203 30.77 10.19 -5.34
CA ALA A 203 29.52 10.84 -5.74
C ALA A 203 28.97 10.23 -7.04
N ASN A 204 29.83 10.08 -8.05
CA ASN A 204 29.45 9.49 -9.34
C ASN A 204 28.92 8.05 -9.18
N LYS A 205 29.55 7.23 -8.34
CA LYS A 205 29.08 5.86 -8.07
C LYS A 205 27.70 5.86 -7.45
N ASP A 206 27.44 6.74 -6.49
CA ASP A 206 26.14 6.83 -5.84
C ASP A 206 25.03 7.24 -6.83
N PHE A 207 25.28 8.25 -7.69
CA PHE A 207 24.35 8.62 -8.76
C PHE A 207 24.11 7.47 -9.76
N VAL A 208 25.15 6.74 -10.16
CA VAL A 208 25.04 5.58 -11.07
C VAL A 208 24.21 4.47 -10.44
N HIS A 209 24.43 4.17 -9.16
CA HIS A 209 23.66 3.14 -8.45
C HIS A 209 22.21 3.54 -8.27
N LEU A 210 21.94 4.77 -7.81
CA LEU A 210 20.59 5.30 -7.65
C LEU A 210 19.83 5.27 -8.98
N THR A 211 20.39 5.85 -10.05
CA THR A 211 19.73 5.88 -11.36
C THR A 211 19.54 4.48 -11.95
N SER A 212 20.47 3.54 -11.72
CA SER A 212 20.29 2.14 -12.13
C SER A 212 19.13 1.47 -11.41
N ILE A 213 18.97 1.71 -10.10
CA ILE A 213 17.86 1.16 -9.30
C ILE A 213 16.54 1.68 -9.85
N LEU A 214 16.41 3.01 -9.95
CA LEU A 214 15.19 3.67 -10.43
C LEU A 214 14.84 3.21 -11.85
N ARG A 215 15.83 3.14 -12.75
CA ARG A 215 15.63 2.70 -14.14
C ARG A 215 15.18 1.25 -14.24
N ASP A 216 15.84 0.33 -13.53
CA ASP A 216 15.53 -1.10 -13.61
C ASP A 216 14.14 -1.40 -13.03
N VAL A 217 13.77 -0.72 -11.94
CA VAL A 217 12.45 -0.82 -11.32
C VAL A 217 11.37 -0.20 -12.21
N CYS A 218 11.60 0.98 -12.79
CA CYS A 218 10.62 1.59 -13.69
C CYS A 218 10.41 0.84 -15.01
N ARG A 219 11.37 0.01 -15.42
CA ARG A 219 11.26 -0.83 -16.63
C ARG A 219 10.65 -2.20 -16.35
N SER A 220 10.49 -2.62 -15.10
CA SER A 220 9.81 -3.87 -14.80
C SER A 220 8.31 -3.71 -15.07
N LYS A 221 7.66 -4.78 -15.58
CA LYS A 221 6.23 -4.78 -15.97
C LYS A 221 5.25 -4.62 -14.78
N GLU A 222 5.73 -4.24 -13.61
CA GLU A 222 4.98 -4.21 -12.34
C GLU A 222 4.74 -2.78 -11.81
N ILE A 223 4.75 -1.79 -12.70
CA ILE A 223 4.33 -0.40 -12.42
C ILE A 223 3.13 -0.04 -13.29
#